data_AF-A0A7G6Z9Y9-F1
#
_entry.id   AF-A0A7G6Z9Y9-F1
#
_cell.length_a   1.000
_cell.length_b   1.000
_cell.length_c   1.000
_cell.angle_alpha   90.00
_cell.angle_beta   90.00
_cell.angle_gamma   90.00
#
_symmetry.space_group_name_H-M   'P 1'
#
loop_
_entity.id
_entity.type
_entity.pdbx_description
1 polymer ?
#
loop_
_entity_poly.entity_id
_entity_poly.type
_entity_poly.pdbx_seq_one_letter_code
_entity_poly.pdbx_strand_id
1 'polypeptide(L)'
;MTNEGTSPIAPAPTVREATGQSVTLIRLVALGLLVAGVVDIVGFSGFPPNAPVEQVYAIGIALSLMVTALVLFLRSFVIARRPAAPSPRGEGVDAPAILAVVFGAGTAAAALLLGGAEQLGLFLQGARLRYMYETEGVFFFGIPWVLGIAFGAFTFRRGGGRPNTLLAIVALVLGALVAIPTIAASLIYGLGLSD
;
A
#
# COMPACT_ATOMS: atom_id res chain seq x y z
N MET A 1 -36.27 58.38 -3.84
CA MET A 1 -35.35 57.33 -4.32
C MET A 1 -35.46 56.17 -3.34
N THR A 2 -36.37 55.24 -3.61
CA THR A 2 -36.59 54.04 -2.80
C THR A 2 -35.54 53.00 -3.20
N ASN A 3 -34.69 52.62 -2.24
CA ASN A 3 -33.78 51.49 -2.39
C ASN A 3 -34.62 50.24 -2.71
N GLU A 4 -34.58 49.78 -3.95
CA GLU A 4 -35.04 48.44 -4.30
C GLU A 4 -34.12 47.47 -3.58
N GLY A 5 -34.60 46.96 -2.44
CA GLY A 5 -33.94 45.92 -1.69
C GLY A 5 -33.79 44.69 -2.59
N THR A 6 -32.57 44.42 -3.02
CA THR A 6 -32.21 43.16 -3.66
C THR A 6 -32.58 42.04 -2.70
N SER A 7 -33.65 41.31 -3.01
CA SER A 7 -34.01 40.09 -2.28
C SER A 7 -32.76 39.20 -2.17
N PRO A 8 -32.42 38.71 -0.97
CA PRO A 8 -31.28 37.82 -0.81
C PRO A 8 -31.51 36.61 -1.70
N ILE A 9 -30.65 36.45 -2.71
CA ILE A 9 -30.63 35.30 -3.59
C ILE A 9 -30.47 34.07 -2.68
N ALA A 10 -31.46 33.20 -2.66
CA ALA A 10 -31.39 31.97 -1.90
C ALA A 10 -30.11 31.23 -2.30
N PRO A 11 -29.27 30.81 -1.34
CA PRO A 11 -28.03 30.11 -1.66
C PRO A 11 -28.37 28.91 -2.55
N ALA A 12 -27.71 28.85 -3.72
CA ALA A 12 -27.95 27.80 -4.69
C ALA A 12 -27.82 26.43 -3.99
N PRO A 13 -28.73 25.48 -4.25
CA PRO A 13 -28.65 24.15 -3.65
C PRO A 13 -27.29 23.55 -4.01
N THR A 14 -26.40 23.42 -3.03
CA THR A 14 -25.13 22.72 -3.21
C THR A 14 -25.46 21.26 -3.46
N VAL A 15 -25.39 20.84 -4.73
CA VAL A 15 -25.48 19.44 -5.11
C VAL A 15 -24.34 18.73 -4.38
N ARG A 16 -24.67 17.87 -3.41
CA ARG A 16 -23.66 17.03 -2.76
C ARG A 16 -23.09 16.11 -3.83
N GLU A 17 -21.85 16.38 -4.26
CA GLU A 17 -21.10 15.44 -5.08
C GLU A 17 -21.09 14.09 -4.37
N ALA A 18 -21.41 13.03 -5.11
CA ALA A 18 -21.35 11.68 -4.61
C ALA A 18 -19.88 11.31 -4.32
N THR A 19 -19.45 11.52 -3.09
CA THR A 19 -18.12 11.10 -2.63
C THR A 19 -18.12 9.59 -2.44
N GLY A 20 -17.31 8.87 -3.21
CA GLY A 20 -17.20 7.41 -3.15
C GLY A 20 -15.76 6.94 -3.02
N GLN A 21 -15.58 5.71 -2.53
CA GLN A 21 -14.28 5.03 -2.59
C GLN A 21 -13.82 4.91 -4.05
N SER A 22 -12.53 5.12 -4.30
CA SER A 22 -12.01 5.04 -5.67
C SER A 22 -11.82 3.58 -6.09
N VAL A 23 -12.82 3.01 -6.78
CA VAL A 23 -12.75 1.65 -7.35
C VAL A 23 -11.54 1.50 -8.25
N THR A 24 -11.23 2.52 -9.06
CA THR A 24 -10.06 2.53 -9.94
C THR A 24 -8.77 2.41 -9.13
N LEU A 25 -8.60 3.20 -8.05
CA LEU A 25 -7.39 3.11 -7.23
C LEU A 25 -7.26 1.73 -6.58
N ILE A 26 -8.33 1.21 -5.99
CA ILE A 26 -8.31 -0.12 -5.36
C ILE A 26 -7.89 -1.20 -6.37
N ARG A 27 -8.40 -1.14 -7.60
CA ARG A 27 -8.00 -2.06 -8.69
C ARG A 27 -6.56 -1.87 -9.11
N LEU A 28 -6.07 -0.63 -9.21
CA LEU A 28 -4.67 -0.36 -9.55
C LEU A 28 -3.72 -0.86 -8.47
N VAL A 29 -4.03 -0.64 -7.19
CA VAL A 29 -3.26 -1.19 -6.08
C VAL A 29 -3.30 -2.71 -6.09
N ALA A 30 -4.48 -3.31 -6.29
CA ALA A 30 -4.61 -4.77 -6.40
C ALA A 30 -3.76 -5.33 -7.55
N LEU A 31 -3.82 -4.72 -8.74
CA LEU A 31 -3.02 -5.12 -9.89
C LEU A 31 -1.52 -4.96 -9.62
N GLY A 32 -1.10 -3.85 -9.02
CA GLY A 32 0.30 -3.60 -8.65
C GLY A 32 0.84 -4.65 -7.68
N LEU A 33 0.07 -5.02 -6.66
CA LEU A 33 0.45 -6.07 -5.72
C LEU A 33 0.48 -7.46 -6.37
N LEU A 34 -0.46 -7.75 -7.28
CA LEU A 34 -0.45 -9.00 -8.03
C LEU A 34 0.79 -9.10 -8.90
N VAL A 35 1.12 -8.04 -9.65
CA VAL A 35 2.34 -7.98 -10.48
C VAL A 35 3.57 -8.13 -9.60
N ALA A 36 3.66 -7.42 -8.48
CA ALA A 36 4.76 -7.56 -7.52
C ALA A 36 4.91 -9.01 -7.03
N GLY A 37 3.81 -9.66 -6.62
CA GLY A 37 3.83 -11.06 -6.18
C GLY A 37 4.24 -12.04 -7.29
N VAL A 38 3.82 -11.81 -8.54
CA VAL A 38 4.25 -12.64 -9.68
C VAL A 38 5.74 -12.45 -9.97
N VAL A 39 6.22 -11.22 -9.94
CA VAL A 39 7.65 -10.91 -10.12
C VAL A 39 8.48 -11.52 -9.00
N ASP A 40 7.99 -11.50 -7.76
CA ASP A 40 8.63 -12.17 -6.63
C ASP A 40 8.76 -13.68 -6.85
N ILE A 41 7.70 -14.33 -7.34
CA ILE A 41 7.72 -15.77 -7.67
C ILE A 41 8.73 -16.07 -8.79
N VAL A 42 8.86 -15.18 -9.79
CA VAL A 42 9.86 -15.32 -10.84
C VAL A 42 11.27 -15.20 -10.25
N GLY A 43 11.53 -14.22 -9.38
CA GLY A 43 12.80 -14.11 -8.66
C GLY A 43 13.09 -15.36 -7.83
N PHE A 44 12.13 -15.77 -7.00
CA PHE A 44 12.16 -16.99 -6.20
C PHE A 44 12.53 -18.25 -6.99
N SER A 45 12.07 -18.39 -8.24
CA SER A 45 12.36 -19.56 -9.07
C SER A 45 13.85 -19.74 -9.39
N GLY A 46 14.65 -18.69 -9.26
CA GLY A 46 16.10 -18.71 -9.42
C GLY A 46 16.88 -18.98 -8.13
N PHE A 47 16.22 -19.14 -6.98
CA PHE A 47 16.91 -19.28 -5.70
C PHE A 47 17.71 -20.59 -5.61
N PRO A 48 18.89 -20.60 -4.96
CA PRO A 48 19.63 -21.82 -4.72
C PRO A 48 18.80 -22.88 -3.95
N PRO A 49 18.84 -24.17 -4.33
CA PRO A 49 18.09 -25.22 -3.63
C PRO A 49 18.49 -25.41 -2.15
N ASN A 50 19.70 -25.01 -1.79
CA ASN A 50 20.27 -25.11 -0.44
C ASN A 50 20.01 -23.88 0.45
N ALA A 51 19.15 -22.95 0.01
CA ALA A 51 18.77 -21.74 0.74
C ALA A 51 17.30 -21.81 1.26
N PRO A 52 16.95 -22.77 2.15
CA PRO A 52 15.56 -23.02 2.52
C PRO A 52 14.93 -21.87 3.31
N VAL A 53 15.72 -21.08 4.05
CA VAL A 53 15.19 -19.96 4.84
C VAL A 53 14.76 -18.82 3.93
N GLU A 54 15.60 -18.48 2.95
CA GLU A 54 15.33 -17.49 1.92
C GLU A 54 14.09 -17.86 1.10
N GLN A 55 13.94 -19.15 0.77
CA GLN A 55 12.75 -19.68 0.09
C GLN A 55 11.46 -19.48 0.91
N VAL A 56 11.50 -19.73 2.23
CA VAL A 56 10.34 -19.49 3.12
C VAL A 56 9.97 -18.01 3.14
N TYR A 57 10.96 -17.12 3.17
CA TYR A 57 10.73 -15.67 3.21
C TYR A 57 10.07 -15.18 1.92
N ALA A 58 10.62 -15.57 0.76
CA ALA A 58 10.05 -15.24 -0.55
C ALA A 58 8.63 -15.77 -0.71
N ILE A 59 8.36 -17.04 -0.35
CA ILE A 59 7.00 -17.59 -0.42
C ILE A 59 6.03 -16.79 0.47
N GLY A 60 6.44 -16.45 1.69
CA GLY A 60 5.60 -15.67 2.61
C GLY A 60 5.28 -14.27 2.10
N ILE A 61 6.26 -13.59 1.50
CA ILE A 61 6.09 -12.27 0.89
C ILE A 61 5.17 -12.36 -0.34
N ALA A 62 5.45 -13.27 -1.28
CA ALA A 62 4.61 -13.50 -2.46
C ALA A 62 3.15 -13.80 -2.08
N LEU A 63 2.92 -14.69 -1.12
CA LEU A 63 1.58 -15.02 -0.64
C LEU A 63 0.89 -13.80 -0.03
N SER A 64 1.59 -13.01 0.79
CA SER A 64 1.04 -11.80 1.39
C SER A 64 0.59 -10.79 0.33
N LEU A 65 1.41 -10.57 -0.69
CA LEU A 65 1.09 -9.70 -1.83
C LEU A 65 -0.13 -10.21 -2.61
N MET A 66 -0.15 -11.49 -2.99
CA MET A 66 -1.22 -12.08 -3.78
C MET A 66 -2.55 -12.14 -3.04
N VAL A 67 -2.54 -12.50 -1.74
CA VAL A 67 -3.75 -12.52 -0.91
C VAL A 67 -4.31 -11.11 -0.77
N THR A 68 -3.46 -10.11 -0.55
CA THR A 68 -3.89 -8.71 -0.47
C THR A 68 -4.47 -8.22 -1.79
N ALA A 69 -3.82 -8.53 -2.90
CA ALA A 69 -4.33 -8.22 -4.24
C ALA A 69 -5.72 -8.82 -4.45
N LEU A 70 -5.92 -10.09 -4.10
CA LEU A 70 -7.21 -10.78 -4.20
C LEU A 70 -8.29 -10.10 -3.33
N VAL A 71 -7.98 -9.79 -2.08
CA VAL A 71 -8.91 -9.11 -1.15
C VAL A 71 -9.33 -7.73 -1.70
N LEU A 72 -8.36 -6.93 -2.18
CA LEU A 72 -8.64 -5.63 -2.78
C LEU A 72 -9.48 -5.77 -4.06
N PHE A 73 -9.16 -6.75 -4.90
CA PHE A 73 -9.88 -7.01 -6.14
C PHE A 73 -11.34 -7.40 -5.88
N LEU A 74 -11.60 -8.36 -5.00
CA LEU A 74 -12.94 -8.79 -4.59
C LEU A 74 -13.73 -7.61 -4.01
N ARG A 75 -13.11 -6.83 -3.13
CA ARG A 75 -13.74 -5.65 -2.55
C ARG A 75 -14.07 -4.60 -3.60
N SER A 76 -13.27 -4.45 -4.65
CA SER A 76 -13.57 -3.51 -5.74
C SER A 76 -14.91 -3.81 -6.43
N PHE A 77 -15.31 -5.09 -6.55
CA PHE A 77 -16.62 -5.47 -7.08
C PHE A 77 -17.76 -5.14 -6.12
N VAL A 78 -17.54 -5.38 -4.82
CA VAL A 78 -18.53 -5.06 -3.79
C VAL A 78 -18.81 -3.55 -3.79
N ILE A 79 -17.77 -2.72 -3.88
CA ILE A 79 -17.92 -1.25 -3.92
C ILE A 79 -18.58 -0.82 -5.22
N ALA A 80 -18.17 -1.36 -6.37
CA ALA A 80 -18.72 -1.00 -7.67
C ALA A 80 -20.23 -1.32 -7.80
N ARG A 81 -20.74 -2.28 -7.04
CA ARG A 81 -22.16 -2.66 -7.03
C ARG A 81 -23.00 -1.93 -5.97
N ARG A 82 -22.37 -1.20 -5.03
CA ARG A 82 -23.09 -0.48 -3.99
C ARG A 82 -23.56 0.89 -4.52
N PRO A 83 -24.82 1.29 -4.24
CA PRO A 83 -25.28 2.65 -4.54
C PRO A 83 -24.35 3.69 -3.90
N ALA A 84 -24.06 4.76 -4.63
CA ALA A 84 -23.28 5.86 -4.08
C ALA A 84 -24.08 6.54 -2.96
N ALA A 85 -23.71 6.28 -1.71
CA ALA A 85 -24.32 6.90 -0.56
C ALA A 85 -23.73 8.30 -0.36
N PRO A 86 -24.55 9.33 -0.05
CA PRO A 86 -24.03 10.62 0.38
C PRO A 86 -23.26 10.41 1.69
N SER A 87 -21.94 10.48 1.63
CA SER A 87 -21.13 10.53 2.84
C SER A 87 -21.27 11.92 3.44
N PRO A 88 -21.48 12.05 4.77
CA PRO A 88 -21.14 13.32 5.41
C PRO A 88 -19.69 13.63 5.04
N ARG A 89 -19.42 14.87 4.60
CA ARG A 89 -18.05 15.39 4.50
C ARG A 89 -17.51 15.36 5.93
N GLY A 90 -16.81 14.28 6.26
CA GLY A 90 -16.25 14.09 7.60
C GLY A 90 -15.14 15.09 7.79
N GLU A 91 -15.34 16.05 8.70
CA GLU A 91 -14.30 16.94 9.19
C GLU A 91 -13.26 16.17 10.04
N GLY A 92 -13.58 14.93 10.46
CA GLY A 92 -12.72 14.06 11.26
C GLY A 92 -11.87 13.08 10.44
N VAL A 93 -10.76 12.64 11.05
CA VAL A 93 -9.90 11.59 10.51
C VAL A 93 -10.51 10.22 10.81
N ASP A 94 -10.64 9.38 9.77
CA ASP A 94 -11.17 8.02 9.89
C ASP A 94 -10.14 7.13 10.63
N ALA A 95 -10.55 6.36 11.65
CA ALA A 95 -9.63 5.47 12.38
C ALA A 95 -8.83 4.50 11.46
N PRO A 96 -9.42 3.91 10.40
CA PRO A 96 -8.65 3.12 9.44
C PRO A 96 -7.56 3.91 8.72
N ALA A 97 -7.69 5.22 8.52
CA ALA A 97 -6.66 6.03 7.86
C ALA A 97 -5.43 6.22 8.77
N ILE A 98 -5.67 6.36 10.08
CA ILE A 98 -4.60 6.38 11.09
C ILE A 98 -3.91 5.02 11.14
N LEU A 99 -4.68 3.93 11.22
CA LEU A 99 -4.14 2.58 11.24
C LEU A 99 -3.33 2.25 9.98
N ALA A 100 -3.77 2.75 8.81
CA ALA A 100 -3.03 2.59 7.56
C ALA A 100 -1.61 3.14 7.67
N VAL A 101 -1.46 4.34 8.22
CA VAL A 101 -0.16 4.99 8.40
C VAL A 101 0.63 4.33 9.52
N VAL A 102 0.03 3.99 10.65
CA VAL A 102 0.72 3.32 11.76
C VAL A 102 1.31 1.99 11.30
N PHE A 103 0.53 1.19 10.57
CA PHE A 103 1.03 -0.08 10.05
C PHE A 103 2.05 0.11 8.92
N GLY A 104 1.81 1.01 7.97
CA GLY A 104 2.77 1.30 6.90
C GLY A 104 4.11 1.82 7.42
N ALA A 105 4.08 2.77 8.37
CA ALA A 105 5.28 3.32 9.00
C ALA A 105 5.97 2.30 9.91
N GLY A 106 5.20 1.50 10.64
CA GLY A 106 5.73 0.41 11.47
C GLY A 106 6.47 -0.63 10.63
N THR A 107 5.90 -1.08 9.52
CA THR A 107 6.58 -1.97 8.58
C THR A 107 7.80 -1.32 7.96
N ALA A 108 7.71 -0.07 7.48
CA ALA A 108 8.86 0.62 6.88
C ALA A 108 10.01 0.78 7.88
N ALA A 109 9.70 1.13 9.13
CA ALA A 109 10.68 1.19 10.20
C ALA A 109 11.28 -0.20 10.49
N ALA A 110 10.46 -1.24 10.57
CA ALA A 110 10.95 -2.61 10.78
C ALA A 110 11.85 -3.09 9.64
N ALA A 111 11.49 -2.81 8.38
CA ALA A 111 12.29 -3.15 7.20
C ALA A 111 13.67 -2.46 7.25
N LEU A 112 13.73 -1.19 7.67
CA LEU A 112 14.99 -0.47 7.82
C LEU A 112 15.81 -0.96 9.02
N LEU A 113 15.17 -1.19 10.17
CA LEU A 113 15.86 -1.53 11.42
C LEU A 113 16.31 -2.99 11.48
N LEU A 114 15.56 -3.90 10.84
CA LEU A 114 15.84 -5.34 10.79
C LEU A 114 16.53 -5.68 9.46
N GLY A 115 17.70 -5.08 9.25
CA GLY A 115 18.63 -5.43 8.16
C GLY A 115 18.67 -4.45 6.99
N GLY A 116 17.59 -3.72 6.67
CA GLY A 116 17.58 -2.82 5.52
C GLY A 116 18.64 -1.70 5.56
N ALA A 117 18.88 -1.09 6.73
CA ALA A 117 19.89 -0.04 6.88
C ALA A 117 21.32 -0.59 6.74
N GLU A 118 21.58 -1.80 7.26
CA GLU A 118 22.86 -2.47 7.14
C GLU A 118 23.12 -2.88 5.68
N GLN A 119 22.14 -3.50 5.04
CA GLN A 119 22.21 -3.91 3.63
C GLN A 119 22.40 -2.70 2.69
N LEU A 120 21.74 -1.57 2.96
CA LEU A 120 21.97 -0.34 2.21
C LEU A 120 23.43 0.14 2.35
N GLY A 121 24.00 0.05 3.56
CA GLY A 121 25.41 0.36 3.81
C GLY A 121 26.36 -0.56 3.03
N LEU A 122 26.08 -1.87 3.04
CA LEU A 122 26.83 -2.87 2.29
C LEU A 122 26.73 -2.66 0.77
N PHE A 123 25.54 -2.32 0.27
CA PHE A 123 25.29 -2.03 -1.14
C PHE A 123 26.14 -0.85 -1.63
N LEU A 124 26.18 0.24 -0.86
CA LEU A 124 26.99 1.42 -1.17
C LEU A 124 28.49 1.14 -1.14
N GLN A 125 28.92 0.10 -0.43
CA GLN A 125 30.31 -0.38 -0.37
C GLN A 125 30.63 -1.42 -1.45
N GLY A 126 29.66 -1.80 -2.30
CA GLY A 126 29.81 -2.84 -3.31
C GLY A 126 29.96 -4.25 -2.72
N ALA A 127 29.56 -4.45 -1.46
CA ALA A 127 29.56 -5.76 -0.83
C ALA A 127 28.39 -6.60 -1.34
N ARG A 128 28.52 -7.93 -1.18
CA ARG A 128 27.43 -8.85 -1.54
C ARG A 128 26.32 -8.78 -0.48
N LEU A 129 25.11 -8.59 -0.97
CA LEU A 129 23.90 -8.55 -0.15
C LEU A 129 23.38 -9.96 0.07
N ARG A 130 22.65 -10.19 1.17
CA ARG A 130 21.91 -11.44 1.37
C ARG A 130 20.42 -11.19 1.49
N TYR A 131 19.64 -11.91 0.69
CA TYR A 131 18.18 -11.76 0.59
C TYR A 131 17.48 -11.83 1.94
N MET A 132 17.89 -12.78 2.79
CA MET A 132 17.28 -12.99 4.12
C MET A 132 17.33 -11.71 4.96
N TYR A 133 18.49 -11.05 5.04
CA TYR A 133 18.66 -9.87 5.88
C TYR A 133 17.97 -8.62 5.30
N GLU A 134 17.85 -8.52 3.99
CA GLU A 134 17.14 -7.39 3.37
C GLU A 134 15.61 -7.50 3.57
N THR A 135 15.10 -8.73 3.66
CA THR A 135 13.66 -8.99 3.68
C THR A 135 13.11 -9.41 5.04
N GLU A 136 13.97 -9.61 6.04
CA GLU A 136 13.59 -10.05 7.39
C GLU A 136 12.52 -9.18 8.04
N GLY A 137 12.76 -7.85 8.07
CA GLY A 137 11.78 -6.92 8.63
C GLY A 137 10.44 -6.93 7.89
N VAL A 138 10.46 -7.11 6.56
CA VAL A 138 9.24 -7.18 5.74
C VAL A 138 8.48 -8.48 5.98
N PHE A 139 9.19 -9.61 6.13
CA PHE A 139 8.59 -10.90 6.40
C PHE A 139 7.87 -10.91 7.76
N PHE A 140 8.54 -10.50 8.85
CA PHE A 140 7.93 -10.49 10.18
C PHE A 140 6.82 -9.44 10.33
N PHE A 141 6.89 -8.33 9.59
CA PHE A 141 5.88 -7.29 9.57
C PHE A 141 4.97 -7.35 8.33
N GLY A 142 4.88 -8.52 7.69
CA GLY A 142 4.06 -8.72 6.49
C GLY A 142 2.58 -8.50 6.74
N ILE A 143 2.04 -8.94 7.90
CA ILE A 143 0.65 -8.69 8.27
C ILE A 143 0.39 -7.18 8.45
N PRO A 144 1.14 -6.45 9.28
CA PRO A 144 1.05 -4.98 9.32
C PRO A 144 1.14 -4.34 7.94
N TRP A 145 2.09 -4.74 7.11
CA TRP A 145 2.31 -4.16 5.78
C TRP A 145 1.06 -4.24 4.89
N VAL A 146 0.49 -5.44 4.82
CA VAL A 146 -0.73 -5.74 4.08
C VAL A 146 -1.91 -4.92 4.60
N LEU A 147 -2.05 -4.82 5.93
CA LEU A 147 -3.11 -4.01 6.55
C LEU A 147 -2.93 -2.52 6.26
N GLY A 148 -1.68 -2.02 6.27
CA GLY A 148 -1.34 -0.65 5.91
C GLY A 148 -1.80 -0.29 4.51
N ILE A 149 -1.46 -1.13 3.53
CA ILE A 149 -1.87 -0.95 2.13
C ILE A 149 -3.38 -1.07 1.98
N ALA A 150 -3.99 -2.09 2.59
CA ALA A 150 -5.42 -2.33 2.48
C ALA A 150 -6.23 -1.17 3.06
N PHE A 151 -5.89 -0.72 4.27
CA PHE A 151 -6.56 0.42 4.90
C PHE A 151 -6.29 1.72 4.15
N GLY A 152 -5.08 1.94 3.62
CA GLY A 152 -4.78 3.08 2.75
C GLY A 152 -5.68 3.09 1.51
N ALA A 153 -5.78 1.96 0.82
CA ALA A 153 -6.65 1.82 -0.36
C ALA A 153 -8.14 2.00 -0.01
N PHE A 154 -8.60 1.53 1.14
CA PHE A 154 -9.99 1.66 1.58
C PHE A 154 -10.36 3.07 2.01
N THR A 155 -9.44 3.79 2.63
CA THR A 155 -9.70 5.13 3.17
C THR A 155 -9.64 6.20 2.10
N PHE A 156 -9.01 5.91 0.97
CA PHE A 156 -8.99 6.81 -0.18
C PHE A 156 -10.39 6.99 -0.80
N ARG A 157 -10.91 8.22 -0.72
CA ARG A 157 -12.19 8.63 -1.30
C ARG A 157 -12.00 9.75 -2.30
N ARG A 158 -12.69 9.67 -3.45
CA ARG A 158 -12.77 10.78 -4.41
C ARG A 158 -13.65 11.88 -3.82
N GLY A 159 -13.12 13.11 -3.73
CA GLY A 159 -13.80 14.25 -3.12
C GLY A 159 -13.95 14.19 -1.59
N GLY A 160 -13.25 13.26 -0.93
CA GLY A 160 -13.25 13.13 0.54
C GLY A 160 -12.45 14.24 1.26
N GLY A 161 -12.44 14.19 2.60
CA GLY A 161 -11.65 15.11 3.41
C GLY A 161 -10.15 14.99 3.11
N ARG A 162 -9.48 16.13 2.92
CA ARG A 162 -8.03 16.22 2.67
C ARG A 162 -7.16 15.37 3.60
N PRO A 163 -7.37 15.31 4.93
CA PRO A 163 -6.47 14.56 5.80
C PRO A 163 -6.55 13.05 5.56
N ASN A 164 -7.75 12.48 5.36
CA ASN A 164 -7.90 11.05 5.10
C ASN A 164 -7.25 10.65 3.77
N THR A 165 -7.41 11.47 2.73
CA THR A 165 -6.76 11.25 1.45
C THR A 165 -5.23 11.31 1.57
N LEU A 166 -4.70 12.27 2.34
CA LEU A 166 -3.26 12.38 2.57
C LEU A 166 -2.72 11.16 3.31
N LEU A 167 -3.35 10.74 4.41
CA LEU A 167 -2.93 9.57 5.18
C LEU A 167 -3.01 8.28 4.33
N ALA A 168 -4.05 8.14 3.52
CA ALA A 168 -4.17 7.04 2.56
C ALA A 168 -3.01 7.02 1.56
N ILE A 169 -2.68 8.17 0.97
CA ILE A 169 -1.55 8.30 0.03
C ILE A 169 -0.24 7.95 0.74
N VAL A 170 0.01 8.49 1.93
CA VAL A 170 1.21 8.20 2.72
C VAL A 170 1.34 6.70 2.99
N ALA A 171 0.28 6.05 3.44
CA ALA A 171 0.30 4.60 3.69
C ALA A 171 0.59 3.79 2.42
N LEU A 172 0.01 4.17 1.27
CA LEU A 172 0.28 3.51 -0.01
C LEU A 172 1.72 3.75 -0.50
N VAL A 173 2.24 4.95 -0.33
CA VAL A 173 3.64 5.29 -0.66
C VAL A 173 4.61 4.51 0.21
N LEU A 174 4.38 4.45 1.53
CA LEU A 174 5.19 3.64 2.44
C LEU A 174 5.12 2.16 2.06
N GLY A 175 3.94 1.65 1.72
CA GLY A 175 3.76 0.30 1.22
C GLY A 175 4.58 0.01 -0.04
N ALA A 176 4.60 0.93 -0.99
CA ALA A 176 5.38 0.82 -2.22
C ALA A 176 6.91 0.94 -1.97
N LEU A 177 7.33 1.82 -1.08
CA LEU A 177 8.73 1.97 -0.68
C LEU A 177 9.29 0.73 0.00
N VAL A 178 8.45 -0.07 0.65
CA VAL A 178 8.81 -1.40 1.16
C VAL A 178 8.76 -2.44 0.04
N ALA A 179 7.71 -2.44 -0.79
CA ALA A 179 7.53 -3.43 -1.86
C ALA A 179 8.70 -3.44 -2.85
N ILE A 180 9.06 -2.28 -3.39
CA ILE A 180 10.02 -2.14 -4.48
C ILE A 180 11.39 -2.78 -4.14
N PRO A 181 12.05 -2.41 -3.02
CA PRO A 181 13.34 -3.03 -2.68
C PRO A 181 13.19 -4.52 -2.39
N THR A 182 12.12 -4.97 -1.72
CA THR A 182 11.89 -6.41 -1.47
C THR A 182 11.80 -7.21 -2.77
N ILE A 183 11.05 -6.73 -3.75
CA ILE A 183 10.94 -7.37 -5.07
C ILE A 183 12.26 -7.31 -5.84
N ALA A 184 12.97 -6.18 -5.76
CA ALA A 184 14.28 -6.04 -6.39
C ALA A 184 15.29 -7.02 -5.79
N ALA A 185 15.32 -7.18 -4.46
CA ALA A 185 16.18 -8.14 -3.76
C ALA A 185 15.92 -9.57 -4.22
N SER A 186 14.64 -9.96 -4.36
CA SER A 186 14.24 -11.28 -4.86
C SER A 186 14.76 -11.54 -6.27
N LEU A 187 14.65 -10.55 -7.17
CA LEU A 187 15.20 -10.66 -8.53
C LEU A 187 16.72 -10.71 -8.54
N ILE A 188 17.40 -9.84 -7.78
CA ILE A 188 18.87 -9.79 -7.74
C ILE A 188 19.42 -11.12 -7.21
N TYR A 189 18.84 -11.64 -6.13
CA TYR A 189 19.23 -12.92 -5.55
C TYR A 189 18.93 -14.10 -6.48
N GLY A 190 17.73 -14.13 -7.08
CA GLY A 190 17.33 -15.17 -8.05
C GLY A 190 18.18 -15.18 -9.32
N LEU A 191 18.74 -14.03 -9.72
CA LEU A 191 19.68 -13.94 -10.85
C LEU A 191 21.13 -14.28 -10.45
N GLY A 192 21.41 -14.60 -9.19
CA GLY A 192 22.76 -14.88 -8.68
C GLY A 192 23.66 -13.64 -8.68
N LEU A 193 23.08 -12.44 -8.64
CA LEU A 193 23.81 -11.17 -8.58
C LEU A 193 24.16 -10.79 -7.13
N SER A 194 23.57 -11.47 -6.15
CA SER A 194 23.87 -11.36 -4.73
C SER A 194 24.02 -12.74 -4.09
N ASP A 195 24.45 -12.79 -2.83
CA ASP A 195 24.70 -14.01 -2.05
C ASP A 195 23.52 -14.41 -1.16
#